data_AF-A0AA86QVZ2-F1
#
_entry.id   AF-A0AA86QVZ2-F1
#
_cell.length_a   1.000
_cell.length_b   1.000
_cell.length_c   1.000
_cell.angle_alpha   90.00
_cell.angle_beta   90.00
_cell.angle_gamma   90.00
#
_symmetry.space_group_name_H-M   'P 1'
#
loop_
_entity.id
_entity.type
_entity.pdbx_description
1 polymer ?
#
loop_
_entity_poly.entity_id
_entity_poly.type
_entity_poly.pdbx_seq_one_letter_code
_entity_poly.pdbx_strand_id
1 'polypeptide(L)'
;MRTSQIELLLDNCVKLQEIHSVIHNINQLNLKVRKNMHVKWSDQEDQLMDVALMLFGKNYSTISKIIVSKTPAQVYQRLRYLKGKDSILQTQQQYE
;
A
#
# COMPACT_ATOMS: atom_id res chain seq x y z
N MET A 1 -21.84 46.64 -26.24
CA MET A 1 -20.60 46.04 -25.68
C MET A 1 -20.87 45.41 -24.30
N ARG A 2 -21.68 44.35 -24.20
CA ARG A 2 -21.99 43.66 -22.92
C ARG A 2 -21.82 42.13 -22.99
N THR A 3 -21.56 41.59 -24.17
CA THR A 3 -21.52 40.15 -24.44
C THR A 3 -20.19 39.52 -24.01
N SER A 4 -19.07 40.20 -24.21
CA SER A 4 -17.72 39.66 -23.95
C SER A 4 -17.44 39.32 -22.48
N GLN A 5 -18.02 40.07 -21.52
CA GLN A 5 -17.83 39.79 -20.10
C GLN A 5 -18.60 38.54 -19.65
N ILE A 6 -19.76 38.29 -20.26
CA ILE A 6 -20.63 37.14 -19.94
C ILE A 6 -20.04 35.86 -20.54
N GLU A 7 -19.55 35.92 -21.78
CA GLU A 7 -18.85 34.81 -22.43
C GLU A 7 -17.59 34.40 -21.64
N LEU A 8 -16.80 35.38 -21.17
CA LEU A 8 -15.64 35.11 -20.32
C LEU A 8 -16.01 34.44 -18.97
N LEU A 9 -17.13 34.85 -18.37
CA LEU A 9 -17.62 34.24 -17.12
C LEU A 9 -18.12 32.81 -17.34
N LEU A 10 -18.76 32.53 -18.48
CA LEU A 10 -19.19 31.19 -18.86
C LEU A 10 -17.99 30.26 -19.11
N ASP A 11 -16.98 30.73 -19.84
CA ASP A 11 -15.74 29.99 -20.08
C ASP A 11 -15.00 29.67 -18.77
N ASN A 12 -14.95 30.62 -17.85
CA ASN A 12 -14.35 30.40 -16.53
C ASN A 12 -15.16 29.39 -15.71
N CYS A 13 -16.50 29.42 -15.80
CA CYS A 13 -17.37 28.45 -15.12
C CYS A 13 -17.14 27.02 -15.64
N VAL A 14 -17.04 26.85 -16.96
CA VAL A 14 -16.75 25.54 -17.59
C VAL A 14 -15.38 25.03 -17.14
N LYS A 15 -14.34 25.87 -17.17
CA LYS A 15 -13.00 25.49 -16.68
C LYS A 15 -13.00 25.08 -15.20
N LEU A 16 -13.76 25.77 -14.35
CA LEU A 16 -13.90 25.41 -12.94
C LEU A 16 -14.59 24.05 -12.74
N GLN A 17 -15.60 23.72 -13.56
CA GLN A 17 -16.27 22.42 -13.53
C GLN A 17 -15.33 21.28 -13.94
N GLU A 18 -14.51 21.51 -14.97
CA GLU A 18 -13.49 20.54 -15.42
C GLU A 18 -12.44 20.28 -14.31
N ILE A 19 -11.96 21.34 -13.66
CA ILE A 19 -10.99 21.22 -12.56
C ILE A 19 -11.58 20.41 -11.39
N HIS A 20 -12.83 20.65 -11.00
CA HIS A 20 -13.48 19.85 -9.94
C HIS A 20 -13.59 18.37 -10.30
N SER A 21 -13.89 18.05 -11.56
CA SER A 21 -13.96 16.66 -12.05
C SER A 21 -12.58 15.98 -11.99
N VAL A 22 -11.53 16.69 -12.43
CA VAL A 22 -10.15 16.19 -12.35
C VAL A 22 -9.73 15.94 -10.90
N ILE A 23 -10.01 16.86 -9.98
CA ILE A 23 -9.72 16.70 -8.55
C ILE A 23 -10.46 15.48 -7.99
N HIS A 24 -11.74 15.30 -8.34
CA HIS A 24 -12.50 14.13 -7.94
C HIS A 24 -11.84 12.84 -8.42
N ASN A 25 -11.44 12.76 -9.70
CA ASN A 25 -10.80 11.59 -10.27
C ASN A 25 -9.44 11.27 -9.61
N ILE A 26 -8.61 12.29 -9.34
CA ILE A 26 -7.35 12.14 -8.60
C ILE A 26 -7.60 11.55 -7.21
N ASN A 27 -8.61 12.06 -6.50
CA ASN A 27 -8.96 11.55 -5.17
C ASN A 27 -9.41 10.09 -5.23
N GLN A 28 -10.20 9.70 -6.23
CA GLN A 28 -10.64 8.31 -6.41
C GLN A 28 -9.47 7.37 -6.72
N LEU A 29 -8.53 7.80 -7.56
CA LEU A 29 -7.32 7.02 -7.85
C LEU A 29 -6.46 6.86 -6.60
N ASN A 30 -6.26 7.93 -5.83
CA ASN A 30 -5.51 7.88 -4.58
C ASN A 30 -6.14 6.95 -3.54
N LEU A 31 -7.47 6.93 -3.43
CA LEU A 31 -8.18 6.00 -2.54
C LEU A 31 -8.01 4.54 -2.98
N LYS A 32 -8.03 4.26 -4.29
CA LYS A 32 -7.78 2.91 -4.82
C LYS A 32 -6.34 2.46 -4.54
N VAL A 33 -5.35 3.33 -4.74
CA VAL A 33 -3.94 3.04 -4.42
C VAL A 33 -3.77 2.74 -2.93
N ARG A 34 -4.38 3.54 -2.04
CA ARG A 34 -4.32 3.33 -0.60
C ARG A 34 -4.97 2.02 -0.15
N LYS A 35 -6.13 1.65 -0.73
CA LYS A 35 -6.80 0.38 -0.42
C LYS A 35 -5.99 -0.83 -0.87
N ASN A 36 -5.24 -0.70 -1.97
CA ASN A 36 -4.36 -1.74 -2.48
C ASN A 36 -3.04 -1.87 -1.71
N MET A 37 -2.75 -1.01 -0.72
CA MET A 37 -1.58 -1.16 0.17
C MET A 37 -1.69 -2.34 1.14
N HIS A 38 -2.83 -3.04 1.18
CA HIS A 38 -2.88 -4.43 1.65
C HIS A 38 -2.25 -5.37 0.62
N VAL A 39 -1.02 -5.07 0.18
CA VAL A 39 -0.28 -5.87 -0.78
C VAL A 39 -0.02 -7.23 -0.16
N LYS A 40 -0.56 -8.28 -0.81
CA LYS A 40 -0.34 -9.68 -0.47
C LYS A 40 1.17 -9.92 -0.33
N TRP A 41 1.58 -10.61 0.71
CA TRP A 41 2.97 -11.03 0.88
C TRP A 41 3.32 -12.07 -0.19
N SER A 42 4.41 -11.82 -0.92
CA SER A 42 5.00 -12.78 -1.85
C SER A 42 6.02 -13.67 -1.16
N ASP A 43 6.31 -14.82 -1.75
CA ASP A 43 7.30 -15.75 -1.20
C ASP A 43 8.70 -15.13 -1.17
N GLN A 44 9.02 -14.27 -2.15
CA GLN A 44 10.28 -13.51 -2.16
C GLN A 44 10.37 -12.51 -1.00
N GLU A 45 9.26 -11.86 -0.65
CA GLU A 45 9.23 -10.95 0.51
C GLU A 45 9.39 -11.71 1.82
N ASP A 46 8.84 -12.91 1.94
CA ASP A 46 9.07 -13.76 3.12
C ASP A 46 10.53 -14.21 3.21
N GLN A 47 11.14 -14.65 2.10
CA GLN A 47 12.57 -14.99 2.05
C GLN A 47 13.47 -13.80 2.44
N LEU A 48 13.18 -12.61 1.92
CA LEU A 48 13.88 -11.39 2.31
C LEU A 48 13.68 -11.09 3.80
N MET A 49 12.49 -11.36 4.34
CA MET A 49 12.22 -11.19 5.76
C MET A 49 13.02 -12.15 6.62
N ASP A 50 13.15 -13.42 6.22
CA ASP A 50 13.96 -14.41 6.94
C ASP A 50 15.44 -13.99 6.97
N VAL A 51 16.01 -13.62 5.81
CA VAL A 51 17.39 -13.13 5.72
C VAL A 51 17.58 -11.87 6.56
N ALA A 52 16.66 -10.91 6.48
CA ALA A 52 16.76 -9.66 7.24
C ALA A 52 16.61 -9.89 8.75
N LEU A 53 15.79 -10.86 9.18
CA LEU A 53 15.69 -11.25 10.59
C LEU A 53 16.96 -11.91 11.10
N MET A 54 17.63 -12.72 10.28
CA MET A 54 18.94 -13.30 10.62
C MET A 54 20.02 -12.22 10.79
N LEU A 55 20.03 -11.21 9.91
CA LEU A 55 21.06 -10.16 9.91
C LEU A 55 20.83 -9.07 10.95
N PHE A 56 19.58 -8.64 11.16
CA PHE A 56 19.25 -7.44 11.94
C PHE A 56 18.38 -7.73 13.18
N GLY A 57 18.03 -8.99 13.42
CA GLY A 57 17.12 -9.37 14.49
C GLY A 57 15.74 -8.73 14.33
N LYS A 58 15.07 -8.42 15.45
CA LYS A 58 13.71 -7.84 15.46
C LYS A 58 13.67 -6.34 15.16
N ASN A 59 14.60 -5.82 14.36
CA ASN A 59 14.62 -4.41 13.97
C ASN A 59 13.68 -4.16 12.77
N TYR A 60 12.39 -4.06 13.03
CA TYR A 60 11.36 -3.93 11.97
C TYR A 60 11.49 -2.64 11.16
N SER A 61 12.06 -1.58 11.74
CA SER A 61 12.35 -0.34 11.01
C SER A 61 13.38 -0.60 9.91
N THR A 62 14.48 -1.27 10.23
CA THR A 62 15.49 -1.67 9.23
C THR A 62 14.93 -2.66 8.22
N ILE A 63 14.17 -3.67 8.67
CA ILE A 63 13.58 -4.68 7.77
C ILE A 63 12.61 -4.03 6.77
N SER A 64 11.80 -3.05 7.20
CA SER A 64 10.90 -2.31 6.29
C SER A 64 11.62 -1.50 5.22
N LYS A 65 12.88 -1.12 5.45
CA LYS A 65 13.71 -0.45 4.44
C LYS A 65 14.23 -1.43 3.39
N ILE A 66 14.35 -2.72 3.73
CA ILE A 66 14.72 -3.80 2.81
C ILE A 66 13.50 -4.24 2.02
N ILE A 67 12.36 -4.41 2.70
CA ILE A 67 11.07 -4.77 2.10
C ILE A 67 10.28 -3.47 1.89
N VAL A 68 10.73 -2.66 0.91
CA VAL A 68 10.24 -1.28 0.67
C VAL A 68 8.73 -1.19 0.48
N SER A 69 8.10 -2.28 0.03
CA SER A 69 6.65 -2.41 -0.15
C SER A 69 5.86 -2.55 1.16
N LYS A 70 6.53 -2.73 2.31
CA LYS A 70 5.91 -3.04 3.61
C LYS A 70 6.38 -2.08 4.69
N THR A 71 5.43 -1.59 5.47
CA THR A 71 5.72 -0.75 6.65
C THR A 71 6.22 -1.59 7.82
N PRO A 72 6.91 -1.00 8.82
CA PRO A 72 7.35 -1.73 10.02
C PRO A 72 6.21 -2.48 10.73
N ALA A 73 5.01 -1.90 10.75
CA ALA A 73 3.82 -2.53 11.35
C ALA A 73 3.38 -3.77 10.58
N GLN A 74 3.41 -3.73 9.25
CA GLN A 74 3.09 -4.88 8.39
C GLN A 74 4.11 -6.00 8.54
N VAL A 75 5.41 -5.67 8.63
CA VAL A 75 6.49 -6.63 8.89
C VAL A 75 6.28 -7.34 10.23
N TYR A 76 5.99 -6.59 11.30
CA TYR A 76 5.69 -7.16 12.61
C TYR A 76 4.48 -8.10 12.57
N GLN A 77 3.40 -7.68 11.90
CA GLN A 77 2.19 -8.49 11.77
C GLN A 77 2.45 -9.79 11.00
N ARG A 78 3.22 -9.73 9.91
CA ARG A 78 3.59 -10.91 9.12
C ARG A 78 4.40 -11.91 9.93
N LEU A 79 5.40 -11.44 10.67
CA LEU A 79 6.24 -12.31 11.51
C LEU A 79 5.41 -13.06 12.56
N ARG A 80 4.40 -12.41 13.17
CA ARG A 80 3.48 -13.09 14.09
C ARG A 80 2.66 -14.18 13.40
N TYR A 81 2.22 -13.93 12.17
CA TYR A 81 1.47 -14.89 11.38
C TYR A 81 2.33 -16.10 10.98
N LEU A 82 3.57 -15.89 10.52
CA LEU A 82 4.48 -16.96 10.12
C LEU A 82 4.83 -17.88 11.30
N LYS A 83 5.11 -17.32 12.48
CA LYS A 83 5.35 -18.12 13.70
C LYS A 83 4.17 -19.01 14.09
N GLY A 84 2.94 -18.58 13.81
CA GLY A 84 1.75 -19.40 14.02
C GLY A 84 1.59 -20.49 12.96
N LYS A 85 2.16 -20.32 11.77
CA LYS A 85 2.12 -21.30 10.68
C LYS A 85 3.15 -22.40 10.85
N ASP A 86 4.36 -22.07 11.31
CA ASP A 86 5.42 -23.07 11.59
C ASP A 86 5.01 -24.04 12.70
N SER A 87 4.27 -23.56 13.72
CA SER A 87 3.70 -24.44 14.75
C SER A 87 2.61 -25.39 14.23
N ILE A 88 1.94 -25.05 13.12
CA ILE A 88 0.88 -25.86 12.50
C ILE A 88 1.46 -26.85 11.48
N LEU A 89 2.54 -26.49 10.78
CA LEU A 89 3.19 -27.36 9.79
C LEU A 89 3.99 -28.49 10.44
N GLN A 90 4.58 -28.27 11.62
CA GLN A 90 5.27 -29.34 12.38
C GLN A 90 4.30 -30.43 12.87
N THR A 91 3.01 -30.13 13.04
CA THR A 91 2.01 -31.12 13.47
C THR A 91 1.52 -32.01 12.33
N GLN A 92 1.72 -31.60 11.07
CA GLN A 92 1.24 -32.36 9.89
C GLN A 92 2.27 -33.36 9.35
N GLN A 93 3.57 -33.14 9.59
CA GLN A 93 4.64 -34.07 9.18
C GLN A 93 4.87 -35.23 10.16
N GLN A 94 4.12 -35.31 11.26
CA GLN A 94 4.27 -36.35 12.29
C GLN A 94 3.20 -37.45 12.20
N TYR A 95 2.34 -37.40 11.17
CA TYR A 95 1.26 -38.37 10.93
C TYR A 95 1.25 -38.97 9.50
N GLU A 96 2.34 -38.82 8.74
CA GLU A 96 2.62 -39.59 7.53
C GLU A 96 3.77 -40.57 7.79
#